data_AF-A0A565BR29-F1
#
_entry.id   AF-A0A565BR29-F1
#
_cell.length_a   1.000
_cell.length_b   1.000
_cell.length_c   1.000
_cell.angle_alpha   90.00
_cell.angle_beta   90.00
_cell.angle_gamma   90.00
#
_symmetry.space_group_name_H-M   'P 1'
#
loop_
_entity.id
_entity.type
_entity.pdbx_description
1 polymer ?
#
loop_
_entity_poly.entity_id
_entity_poly.type
_entity_poly.pdbx_seq_one_letter_code
_entity_poly.pdbx_strand_id
1 'polypeptide(L)'
;MCIVLTTEKVKKKTEFIAKNWPLKPVVSVPAVLGLSMEKRIVPRCNVIKALMSKGLLGTELPSMSSVLVRTDEVFLNKFVRKHDDKELVDELMAIFTRKEEKNR
;
A
#
# COMPACT_ATOMS: atom_id res chain seq x y z
N MET A 1 -19.79 10.77 -4.15
CA MET A 1 -19.27 10.46 -2.80
C MET A 1 -18.48 11.67 -2.31
N CYS A 2 -19.02 12.44 -1.36
CA CYS A 2 -18.26 13.51 -0.72
C CYS A 2 -17.30 12.90 0.29
N ILE A 3 -15.99 12.95 0.00
CA ILE A 3 -14.98 12.53 0.95
C ILE A 3 -14.80 13.70 1.92
N VAL A 4 -15.42 13.63 3.10
CA VAL A 4 -15.18 14.62 4.15
C VAL A 4 -13.78 14.35 4.71
N LEU A 5 -12.77 15.03 4.16
CA LEU A 5 -11.39 14.96 4.61
C LEU A 5 -11.06 16.22 5.40
N THR A 6 -10.59 16.05 6.63
CA THR A 6 -9.99 17.16 7.37
C THR A 6 -8.59 17.45 6.81
N THR A 7 -8.18 18.71 6.85
CA THR A 7 -6.84 19.14 6.39
C THR A 7 -5.72 18.35 7.06
N GLU A 8 -5.86 18.03 8.35
CA GLU A 8 -4.91 17.20 9.10
C GLU A 8 -4.83 15.75 8.58
N LYS A 9 -5.98 15.13 8.25
CA LYS A 9 -6.02 13.77 7.68
C LYS A 9 -5.39 13.74 6.29
N VAL A 10 -5.65 14.76 5.47
CA VAL A 10 -5.01 14.92 4.16
C VAL A 10 -3.51 15.06 4.32
N LYS A 11 -3.05 15.94 5.22
CA LYS A 11 -1.62 16.20 5.45
C LYS A 11 -0.89 14.93 5.88
N LYS A 12 -1.33 14.26 6.95
CA LYS A 12 -0.71 12.99 7.42
C LYS A 12 -0.64 11.93 6.33
N LYS A 13 -1.71 11.83 5.54
CA LYS A 13 -1.81 10.86 4.46
C LYS A 13 -0.86 11.17 3.30
N THR A 14 -0.82 12.42 2.86
CA THR A 14 0.10 12.88 1.83
C THR A 14 1.55 12.71 2.29
N GLU A 15 1.87 13.05 3.54
CA GLU A 15 3.20 12.84 4.13
C GLU A 15 3.60 11.36 4.14
N PHE A 16 2.70 10.46 4.54
CA PHE A 16 2.98 9.03 4.49
C PHE A 16 3.20 8.55 3.06
N ILE A 17 2.35 8.96 2.12
CA ILE A 17 2.49 8.55 0.72
C ILE A 17 3.79 9.09 0.13
N ALA A 18 4.18 10.32 0.44
CA ALA A 18 5.43 10.93 -0.02
C ALA A 18 6.69 10.17 0.45
N LYS A 19 6.61 9.48 1.60
CA LYS A 19 7.69 8.60 2.09
C LYS A 19 7.82 7.30 1.30
N ASN A 20 6.78 6.90 0.56
CA ASN A 20 6.75 5.65 -0.19
C ASN A 20 6.77 5.87 -1.71
N TRP A 21 6.34 7.05 -2.19
CA TRP A 21 6.16 7.39 -3.60
C TRP A 21 6.47 8.86 -3.87
N PRO A 22 6.86 9.22 -5.11
CA PRO A 22 6.83 10.61 -5.55
C PRO A 22 5.45 11.26 -5.36
N LEU A 23 5.44 12.58 -5.10
CA LEU A 23 4.19 13.34 -4.90
C LEU A 23 3.35 13.48 -6.17
N LYS A 24 3.97 13.47 -7.36
CA LYS A 24 3.30 13.68 -8.65
C LYS A 24 2.15 12.67 -8.90
N PRO A 25 2.33 11.37 -8.62
CA PRO A 25 1.24 10.38 -8.62
C PRO A 25 0.07 10.67 -7.65
N VAL A 26 0.28 11.33 -6.52
CA VAL A 26 -0.79 11.66 -5.56
C VAL A 26 -1.78 12.65 -6.19
N VAL A 27 -1.26 13.67 -6.89
CA VAL A 27 -2.07 14.66 -7.61
C VAL A 27 -2.85 14.01 -8.75
N SER A 28 -2.27 12.99 -9.38
CA SER A 28 -2.88 12.28 -10.51
C SER A 28 -3.95 11.26 -10.10
N VAL A 29 -3.99 10.86 -8.82
CA VAL A 29 -4.90 9.82 -8.31
C VAL A 29 -5.58 10.29 -7.01
N PRO A 30 -6.47 11.29 -7.07
CA PRO A 30 -7.11 11.87 -5.88
C PRO A 30 -7.95 10.85 -5.08
N ALA A 31 -8.42 9.78 -5.75
CA ALA A 31 -9.13 8.68 -5.10
C ALA A 31 -8.31 8.02 -3.97
N VAL A 32 -6.96 8.06 -4.04
CA VAL A 32 -6.10 7.54 -2.98
C VAL A 32 -6.38 8.25 -1.66
N LEU A 33 -6.73 9.54 -1.67
CA LEU A 33 -7.04 10.32 -0.48
C LEU A 33 -8.31 9.85 0.25
N GLY A 34 -9.24 9.17 -0.45
CA GLY A 34 -10.43 8.56 0.16
C GLY A 34 -10.21 7.18 0.82
N LEU A 35 -9.08 6.53 0.56
CA LEU A 35 -8.82 5.16 1.07
C LEU A 35 -8.51 5.14 2.58
N SER A 36 -8.81 4.04 3.27
CA SER A 36 -8.37 3.88 4.67
C SER A 36 -6.85 3.75 4.75
N MET A 37 -6.23 4.54 5.63
CA MET A 37 -4.79 4.44 5.90
C MET A 37 -4.43 3.07 6.49
N GLU A 38 -5.04 2.74 7.62
CA GLU A 38 -4.74 1.54 8.40
C GLU A 38 -5.20 0.26 7.71
N LYS A 39 -6.35 0.29 7.03
CA LYS A 39 -6.91 -0.92 6.40
C LYS A 39 -6.39 -1.17 4.99
N ARG A 40 -5.84 -0.16 4.29
CA ARG A 40 -5.51 -0.30 2.86
C ARG A 40 -4.13 0.21 2.49
N ILE A 41 -3.75 1.43 2.91
CA ILE A 41 -2.49 2.03 2.45
C ILE A 41 -1.30 1.41 3.16
N VAL A 42 -1.32 1.36 4.49
CA VAL A 42 -0.20 0.85 5.29
C VAL A 42 0.12 -0.62 4.97
N PRO A 43 -0.85 -1.56 4.98
CA PRO A 43 -0.53 -2.97 4.75
C PRO A 43 0.04 -3.22 3.36
N ARG A 44 -0.49 -2.53 2.34
CA ARG A 44 -0.03 -2.67 0.95
C ARG A 44 1.34 -2.05 0.73
N CYS A 45 1.62 -0.88 1.31
CA CYS A 45 2.95 -0.28 1.24
C CYS A 45 3.99 -1.17 1.94
N ASN A 46 3.64 -1.83 3.04
CA ASN A 46 4.55 -2.74 3.74
C ASN A 46 4.88 -3.97 2.91
N VAL A 47 3.90 -4.58 2.23
CA VAL A 47 4.14 -5.68 1.26
C VAL A 47 5.09 -5.23 0.15
N ILE A 48 4.86 -4.06 -0.46
CA ILE A 48 5.74 -3.54 -1.52
C ILE A 48 7.16 -3.31 -1.00
N LYS A 49 7.32 -2.75 0.21
CA LYS A 49 8.63 -2.57 0.85
C LYS A 49 9.35 -3.90 1.07
N ALA A 50 8.66 -4.90 1.61
CA ALA A 50 9.23 -6.23 1.84
C ALA A 50 9.69 -6.89 0.54
N LEU A 51 8.89 -6.75 -0.54
CA LEU A 51 9.26 -7.24 -1.86
C LEU A 51 10.48 -6.50 -2.43
N MET A 52 10.55 -5.17 -2.29
CA MET A 52 11.72 -4.40 -2.73
C MET A 52 12.98 -4.76 -1.94
N SER A 53 12.89 -4.92 -0.62
CA SER A 53 14.05 -5.30 0.21
C SER A 53 14.58 -6.70 -0.11
N LYS A 54 13.71 -7.59 -0.61
CA LYS A 54 14.08 -8.94 -1.07
C LYS A 54 14.49 -8.98 -2.55
N GLY A 55 14.48 -7.86 -3.27
CA GLY A 55 14.80 -7.81 -4.70
C GLY A 55 13.76 -8.49 -5.61
N LEU A 56 12.55 -8.70 -5.10
CA LEU A 56 11.44 -9.41 -5.77
C LEU A 56 10.52 -8.47 -6.57
N LEU A 57 10.84 -7.18 -6.54
CA LEU A 57 10.32 -6.15 -7.43
C LEU A 57 11.51 -5.57 -8.21
N GLY A 58 11.25 -5.11 -9.43
CA GLY A 58 12.26 -4.40 -10.22
C GLY A 58 12.79 -3.16 -9.50
N THR A 59 13.76 -2.49 -10.12
CA THR A 59 14.37 -1.27 -9.59
C THR A 59 13.39 -0.11 -9.46
N GLU A 60 12.26 -0.17 -10.18
CA GLU A 60 11.23 0.85 -10.19
C GLU A 60 10.06 0.50 -9.27
N LEU A 61 9.55 1.53 -8.58
CA LEU A 61 8.29 1.42 -7.86
C LEU A 61 7.16 1.08 -8.84
N PRO A 62 6.20 0.22 -8.45
CA PRO A 62 5.03 -0.04 -9.27
C PRO A 62 4.23 1.25 -9.52
N SER A 63 3.09 1.18 -10.23
CA SER A 63 2.17 2.32 -10.30
C SER A 63 1.36 2.43 -9.00
N MET A 64 1.19 3.64 -8.46
CA MET A 64 0.44 3.87 -7.21
C MET A 64 -1.01 3.37 -7.31
N SER A 65 -1.64 3.53 -8.47
CA SER A 65 -3.00 3.05 -8.73
C SER A 65 -3.10 1.53 -8.65
N SER A 66 -2.15 0.80 -9.24
CA SER A 66 -2.10 -0.66 -9.17
C SER A 66 -1.94 -1.17 -7.73
N VAL A 67 -1.25 -0.42 -6.86
CA VAL A 67 -1.03 -0.81 -5.47
C VAL A 67 -2.21 -0.41 -4.59
N LEU A 68 -2.69 0.83 -4.65
CA LEU A 68 -3.63 1.37 -3.66
C LEU A 68 -5.11 1.29 -4.10
N VAL A 69 -5.41 1.48 -5.38
CA VAL A 69 -6.79 1.64 -5.86
C VAL A 69 -7.45 0.29 -6.16
N ARG A 70 -6.69 -0.70 -6.65
CA ARG A 70 -7.23 -2.03 -7.00
C ARG A 70 -7.76 -2.79 -5.79
N THR A 71 -8.68 -3.73 -5.99
CA THR A 71 -9.25 -4.57 -4.93
C THR A 71 -8.16 -5.40 -4.23
N ASP A 72 -8.46 -5.90 -3.03
CA ASP A 72 -7.51 -6.75 -2.28
C ASP A 72 -7.13 -7.99 -3.09
N GLU A 73 -8.11 -8.65 -3.72
CA GLU A 73 -7.86 -9.82 -4.56
C GLU A 73 -6.87 -9.53 -5.69
N VAL A 74 -7.07 -8.44 -6.43
CA VAL A 74 -6.17 -8.07 -7.53
C VAL A 74 -4.79 -7.70 -7.02
N PHE A 75 -4.70 -7.02 -5.86
CA PHE A 75 -3.43 -6.72 -5.23
C PHE A 75 -2.69 -7.99 -4.81
N LEU A 76 -3.36 -8.89 -4.10
CA LEU A 76 -2.79 -10.13 -3.59
C LEU A 76 -2.34 -11.04 -4.73
N ASN A 77 -3.14 -11.21 -5.78
CA ASN A 77 -2.75 -12.04 -6.92
C ASN A 77 -1.53 -11.46 -7.64
N LYS A 78 -1.42 -10.13 -7.74
CA LYS A 78 -0.33 -9.48 -8.48
C LYS A 78 0.98 -9.37 -7.69
N PHE A 79 0.92 -9.20 -6.37
CA PHE A 79 2.12 -8.90 -5.56
C PHE A 79 2.46 -9.99 -4.55
N VAL A 80 1.50 -10.83 -4.17
CA VAL A 80 1.69 -11.84 -3.12
C VAL A 80 1.68 -13.25 -3.73
N ARG A 81 0.56 -13.68 -4.29
CA ARG A 81 0.36 -15.06 -4.79
C ARG A 81 1.04 -15.37 -6.13
N LYS A 82 1.71 -14.39 -6.75
CA LYS A 82 2.50 -14.61 -7.97
C LYS A 82 3.83 -15.33 -7.71
N HIS A 83 4.20 -15.51 -6.45
CA HIS A 83 5.44 -16.16 -6.04
C HIS A 83 5.19 -17.64 -5.79
N ASP A 84 6.06 -18.52 -6.33
CA ASP A 84 5.94 -19.97 -6.14
C ASP A 84 6.39 -20.43 -4.74
N ASP A 85 7.22 -19.61 -4.08
CA ASP A 85 7.68 -19.85 -2.72
C ASP A 85 6.53 -19.62 -1.71
N LYS A 86 6.07 -20.71 -1.10
CA LYS A 86 4.98 -20.70 -0.12
C LYS A 86 5.35 -19.94 1.15
N GLU A 87 6.58 -20.06 1.64
CA GLU A 87 7.01 -19.38 2.87
C GLU A 87 7.00 -17.86 2.66
N LEU A 88 7.46 -17.41 1.50
CA LEU A 88 7.39 -16.01 1.09
C LEU A 88 5.93 -15.54 0.98
N VAL A 89 5.04 -16.33 0.35
CA VAL A 89 3.62 -15.97 0.24
C VAL A 89 3.00 -15.80 1.62
N ASP A 90 3.27 -16.71 2.55
CA ASP A 90 2.75 -16.67 3.92
C ASP A 90 3.29 -15.45 4.69
N GLU A 91 4.58 -15.14 4.55
CA GLU A 91 5.19 -13.93 5.13
C GLU A 91 4.51 -12.65 4.61
N LEU A 92 4.34 -12.53 3.29
CA LEU A 92 3.69 -11.38 2.67
C LEU A 92 2.21 -11.26 3.07
N MET A 93 1.51 -12.39 3.20
CA MET A 93 0.13 -12.44 3.72
C MET A 93 0.07 -12.01 5.18
N ALA A 94 1.04 -12.40 6.01
CA ALA A 94 1.13 -11.96 7.39
C ALA A 94 1.36 -10.44 7.47
N ILE A 95 2.25 -9.88 6.65
CA ILE A 95 2.49 -8.43 6.56
C ILE A 95 1.21 -7.69 6.12
N PHE A 96 0.48 -8.23 5.14
CA PHE A 96 -0.77 -7.64 4.65
C PHE A 96 -1.89 -7.67 5.70
N THR A 97 -1.92 -8.69 6.56
CA THR A 97 -2.97 -8.87 7.57
C THR A 97 -2.63 -8.20 8.90
N ARG A 98 -1.35 -7.85 9.12
CA ARG A 98 -0.88 -7.17 10.32
C ARG A 98 -1.55 -5.81 10.45
N LYS A 99 -2.65 -5.76 11.21
CA LYS A 99 -3.15 -4.52 11.79
C LYS A 99 -2.03 -4.02 12.70
N GLU A 100 -1.68 -2.74 12.62
CA GLU A 100 -0.93 -2.15 13.73
C GLU A 100 -1.80 -2.31 14.98
N GLU A 101 -1.48 -3.31 15.80
CA GLU A 101 -1.88 -3.33 17.20
C GLU A 101 -1.20 -2.12 17.84
N LYS A 102 -1.88 -0.97 17.76
CA LYS A 102 -1.60 0.12 18.67
C LYS A 102 -1.95 -0.40 20.06
N ASN A 103 -0.91 -0.78 20.81
CA ASN A 103 -0.90 -0.72 22.27
C ASN A 103 -1.64 0.57 22.68
N ARG A 104 -2.76 0.39 23.38
CA ARG A 104 -3.38 1.42 24.19
C ARG A 104 -3.11 1.11 25.65
#